data_AF-A0A1T1ZXA5-F1
#
_entry.id   AF-A0A1T1ZXA5-F1
#
_cell.length_a   1.000
_cell.length_b   1.000
_cell.length_c   1.000
_cell.angle_alpha   90.00
_cell.angle_beta   90.00
_cell.angle_gamma   90.00
#
_symmetry.space_group_name_H-M   'P 1'
#
loop_
_entity.id
_entity.type
_entity.pdbx_description
1 polymer ?
#
loop_
_entity_poly.entity_id
_entity_poly.type
_entity_poly.pdbx_seq_one_letter_code
_entity_poly.pdbx_strand_id
1 'polypeptide(L)'
;MPNTYLEDTLITLEARLIAQRRLLARMVAEMPPEARETLLSWINEREVMRDGQEDPGAVPDAVDALPLSIAQEFQQIATLARRHHRSSDL
;
A
#
# COMPACT_ATOMS: atom_id res chain seq x y z
N MET A 1 -30.15 5.18 -16.46
CA MET A 1 -29.02 5.84 -15.78
C MET A 1 -28.26 4.82 -14.93
N PRO A 2 -27.31 4.04 -15.47
CA PRO A 2 -26.53 3.13 -14.65
C PRO A 2 -25.02 3.36 -14.85
N ASN A 3 -24.39 4.16 -14.00
CA ASN A 3 -22.99 3.97 -13.56
C ASN A 3 -22.58 4.90 -12.41
N THR A 4 -23.33 5.99 -12.18
CA THR A 4 -22.99 7.01 -11.17
C THR A 4 -22.86 6.43 -9.75
N TYR A 5 -23.71 5.46 -9.37
CA TYR A 5 -23.63 4.82 -8.06
C TYR A 5 -22.33 4.00 -7.86
N LEU A 6 -21.87 3.31 -8.91
CA LEU A 6 -20.61 2.55 -8.86
C LEU A 6 -19.42 3.52 -8.79
N GLU A 7 -19.45 4.59 -9.58
CA GLU A 7 -18.44 5.65 -9.54
C GLU A 7 -18.37 6.30 -8.16
N ASP A 8 -19.50 6.69 -7.58
CA ASP A 8 -19.58 7.28 -6.23
C ASP A 8 -19.08 6.32 -5.15
N THR A 9 -19.39 5.02 -5.29
CA THR A 9 -18.91 3.99 -4.37
C THR A 9 -17.39 3.83 -4.46
N LEU A 10 -16.83 3.78 -5.67
CA LEU A 10 -15.38 3.67 -5.89
C LEU A 10 -14.64 4.91 -5.38
N ILE A 11 -15.16 6.12 -5.62
CA ILE A 11 -14.62 7.37 -5.08
C ILE A 11 -14.61 7.34 -3.55
N THR A 12 -15.72 6.89 -2.94
CA THR A 12 -15.83 6.79 -1.48
C THR A 12 -14.84 5.78 -0.91
N LEU A 13 -14.66 4.63 -1.57
CA LEU A 13 -13.69 3.61 -1.15
C LEU A 13 -12.25 4.13 -1.27
N GLU A 14 -11.90 4.80 -2.36
CA GLU A 14 -10.58 5.40 -2.55
C GLU A 14 -10.28 6.46 -1.47
N ALA A 15 -11.24 7.33 -1.16
CA ALA A 15 -11.09 8.33 -0.11
C ALA A 15 -10.84 7.68 1.27
N ARG A 16 -11.54 6.59 1.59
CA ARG A 16 -11.35 5.84 2.84
C ARG A 16 -9.99 5.16 2.88
N LEU A 17 -9.55 4.57 1.77
CA LEU A 17 -8.24 3.93 1.63
C LEU A 17 -7.13 4.96 1.84
N ILE A 18 -7.22 6.13 1.18
CA ILE A 18 -6.27 7.24 1.36
C ILE A 18 -6.21 7.69 2.82
N ALA A 19 -7.35 7.83 3.51
CA ALA A 19 -7.39 8.25 4.90
C ALA A 19 -6.68 7.23 5.81
N GLN A 20 -6.96 5.94 5.62
CA GLN A 20 -6.31 4.85 6.37
C GLN A 20 -4.80 4.81 6.10
N ARG A 21 -4.39 4.90 4.83
CA ARG A 21 -2.98 4.92 4.42
C ARG A 21 -2.21 6.05 5.10
N ARG A 22 -2.78 7.26 5.14
CA ARG A 22 -2.18 8.42 5.83
C ARG A 22 -2.04 8.19 7.32
N LEU A 23 -3.08 7.65 7.96
CA LEU A 23 -3.04 7.35 9.40
C LEU A 23 -1.98 6.30 9.73
N LEU A 24 -1.95 5.19 8.99
CA LEU A 24 -0.96 4.12 9.16
C LEU A 24 0.46 4.66 8.95
N ALA A 25 0.69 5.41 7.88
CA ALA A 25 1.98 6.01 7.61
C ALA A 25 2.45 6.94 8.74
N ARG A 26 1.55 7.75 9.31
CA ARG A 26 1.85 8.59 10.47
C ARG A 26 2.20 7.73 11.69
N MET A 27 1.41 6.70 12.00
CA MET A 27 1.71 5.80 13.11
C MET A 27 3.09 5.15 12.97
N VAL A 28 3.43 4.64 11.78
CA VAL A 28 4.75 4.04 11.49
C VAL A 28 5.87 5.07 11.66
N ALA A 29 5.68 6.31 11.24
CA ALA A 29 6.69 7.36 11.41
C ALA A 29 6.99 7.68 12.88
N GLU A 30 5.97 7.63 13.75
CA GLU A 30 6.09 7.92 15.19
C GLU A 30 6.61 6.72 16.02
N MET A 31 6.76 5.54 15.42
CA MET A 31 7.32 4.38 16.12
C MET A 31 8.79 4.58 16.49
N PRO A 32 9.28 3.93 17.58
CA PRO A 32 10.70 3.87 17.88
C PRO A 32 11.52 3.32 16.69
N PRO A 33 12.77 3.78 16.47
CA PRO A 33 13.55 3.43 15.28
C PRO A 33 13.64 1.92 14.99
N GLU A 34 13.91 1.10 16.00
CA GLU A 34 14.05 -0.36 15.85
C GLU A 34 12.73 -1.03 15.43
N ALA A 35 11.62 -0.63 16.05
CA ALA A 35 10.30 -1.18 15.73
C ALA A 35 9.83 -0.74 14.34
N ARG A 36 10.13 0.51 13.96
CA ARG A 36 9.86 1.06 12.64
C ARG A 36 10.64 0.31 11.56
N GLU A 37 11.94 0.10 11.76
CA GLU A 37 12.79 -0.62 10.80
C GLU A 37 12.33 -2.07 10.63
N THR A 38 12.00 -2.75 11.73
CA THR A 38 11.45 -4.11 11.71
C THR A 38 10.17 -4.19 10.86
N LEU A 39 9.25 -3.25 11.04
CA LEU A 39 8.00 -3.22 10.28
C LEU A 39 8.23 -2.89 8.79
N LEU A 40 9.14 -1.95 8.49
CA LEU A 40 9.49 -1.60 7.11
C LEU A 40 10.19 -2.75 6.38
N SER A 41 11.06 -3.51 7.05
CA SER A 41 11.66 -4.74 6.50
C SER A 41 10.59 -5.78 6.20
N TRP A 42 9.69 -6.03 7.14
CA TRP A 42 8.59 -6.97 6.97
C TRP A 42 7.66 -6.61 5.79
N ILE A 43 7.42 -5.31 5.58
CA ILE A 43 6.69 -4.80 4.41
C ILE A 43 7.46 -5.13 3.12
N ASN A 44 8.76 -4.85 3.09
CA ASN A 44 9.61 -5.06 1.92
C ASN A 44 9.73 -6.53 1.52
N GLU A 45 9.81 -7.45 2.49
CA GLU A 45 9.87 -8.90 2.22
C GLU A 45 8.61 -9.44 1.54
N ARG A 46 7.44 -8.85 1.84
CA ARG A 46 6.15 -9.24 1.22
C ARG A 46 5.97 -8.74 -0.21
N GLU A 47 6.80 -7.79 -0.62
CA GLU A 47 6.87 -7.30 -1.99
C GLU A 47 7.54 -8.31 -2.92
N VAL A 48 8.56 -9.03 -2.43
CA VAL A 48 9.47 -9.85 -3.25
C VAL A 48 8.95 -11.27 -3.51
N MET A 49 8.05 -11.81 -2.69
CA MET A 49 7.55 -13.20 -2.79
C MET A 49 6.68 -13.51 -4.04
N ARG A 50 6.64 -12.66 -5.08
CA ARG A 50 5.80 -12.89 -6.27
C ARG A 50 6.49 -12.82 -7.62
N ASP A 51 7.80 -12.62 -7.67
CA ASP A 51 8.56 -12.48 -8.93
C ASP A 51 8.82 -13.83 -9.66
N GLY A 52 8.04 -14.88 -9.35
CA GLY A 52 8.28 -16.26 -9.79
C GLY A 52 7.48 -16.72 -11.01
N GLN A 53 6.49 -15.95 -11.49
CA GLN A 53 5.61 -16.40 -12.58
C GLN A 53 5.10 -15.23 -13.44
N GLU A 54 6.00 -14.53 -14.11
CA GLU A 54 5.64 -13.71 -15.28
C GLU A 54 5.79 -14.55 -16.56
N ASP A 55 4.76 -15.34 -16.87
CA ASP A 55 4.64 -16.01 -18.18
C ASP A 55 4.24 -14.96 -19.23
N PRO A 56 5.05 -14.69 -20.27
CA PRO A 56 4.79 -13.67 -21.28
C PRO A 56 3.63 -14.10 -22.20
N GLY A 57 2.40 -14.00 -21.70
CA GLY A 57 1.19 -14.40 -22.39
C GLY A 57 -0.02 -14.64 -21.48
N ALA A 58 0.17 -14.72 -20.16
CA ALA A 58 -0.93 -14.85 -19.22
C ALA A 58 -1.62 -13.50 -19.01
N VAL A 59 -2.92 -13.41 -19.33
CA VAL A 59 -3.76 -12.30 -18.88
C VAL A 59 -3.89 -12.47 -17.35
N PRO A 60 -3.49 -11.49 -16.52
CA PRO A 60 -3.59 -11.63 -15.07
C PRO A 60 -5.04 -11.91 -14.69
N ASP A 61 -5.28 -13.06 -14.07
CA ASP A 61 -6.62 -13.40 -13.60
C ASP A 61 -6.98 -12.46 -12.44
N ALA A 62 -8.26 -12.27 -12.14
CA ALA A 62 -8.68 -11.40 -11.02
C ALA A 62 -8.03 -11.81 -9.67
N VAL A 63 -7.57 -13.05 -9.57
CA VAL A 63 -6.86 -13.65 -8.43
C VAL A 63 -5.41 -13.16 -8.33
N ASP A 64 -4.76 -12.76 -9.42
CA ASP A 64 -3.39 -12.23 -9.43
C ASP A 64 -3.36 -10.70 -9.21
N ALA A 65 -4.47 -10.00 -9.46
CA ALA A 65 -4.59 -8.56 -9.25
C ALA A 65 -4.66 -8.16 -7.77
N LEU A 66 -5.33 -8.96 -6.93
CA LEU A 66 -5.52 -8.68 -5.50
C LEU A 66 -4.19 -8.72 -4.72
N PRO A 67 -3.42 -9.82 -4.77
CA PRO A 67 -1.99 -9.86 -4.56
C PRO A 67 -1.20 -8.58 -4.84
N LEU A 68 -1.15 -8.16 -6.10
CA LEU A 68 -0.35 -7.03 -6.54
C LEU A 68 -0.84 -5.72 -5.92
N SER A 69 -2.16 -5.54 -5.84
CA SER A 69 -2.77 -4.37 -5.20
C SER A 69 -2.38 -4.24 -3.72
N ILE A 70 -2.30 -5.37 -3.00
CA ILE A 70 -1.83 -5.38 -1.60
C ILE A 70 -0.36 -4.94 -1.49
N ALA A 71 0.51 -5.44 -2.38
CA ALA A 71 1.92 -5.07 -2.38
C ALA A 71 2.11 -3.58 -2.69
N GLN A 72 1.38 -3.05 -3.67
CA GLN A 72 1.36 -1.63 -4.00
C GLN A 72 0.89 -0.78 -2.81
N GLU A 73 -0.15 -1.21 -2.09
CA GLU A 73 -0.64 -0.50 -0.92
C GLU A 73 0.44 -0.43 0.18
N PHE A 74 1.15 -1.53 0.43
CA PHE A 74 2.26 -1.56 1.38
C PHE A 74 3.40 -0.61 0.98
N GLN A 75 3.77 -0.55 -0.30
CA GLN A 75 4.77 0.40 -0.80
C GLN A 75 4.35 1.85 -0.55
N GLN A 76 3.08 2.19 -0.78
CA GLN A 76 2.59 3.55 -0.55
C GLN A 76 2.65 3.94 0.93
N ILE A 77 2.28 3.01 1.84
CA ILE A 77 2.39 3.23 3.30
C ILE A 77 3.85 3.48 3.69
N ALA A 78 4.78 2.62 3.26
CA ALA A 78 6.20 2.75 3.57
C ALA A 78 6.78 4.07 3.06
N THR A 79 6.41 4.47 1.84
CA THR A 79 6.86 5.74 1.24
C THR A 79 6.37 6.95 2.02
N LEU A 80 5.09 6.97 2.41
CA LEU A 80 4.52 8.05 3.21
C LEU A 80 5.13 8.11 4.62
N ALA A 81 5.36 6.95 5.26
CA ALA A 81 5.97 6.88 6.58
C ALA A 81 7.38 7.49 6.58
N ARG A 82 8.21 7.12 5.59
CA ARG A 82 9.56 7.69 5.40
C ARG A 82 9.51 9.20 5.15
N ARG A 83 8.50 9.71 4.45
CA ARG A 83 8.31 11.16 4.24
C ARG A 83 7.99 11.88 5.54
N HIS A 84 7.09 11.34 6.36
CA HIS A 84 6.71 11.94 7.64
C HIS A 84 7.86 11.96 8.65
N HIS A 85 8.69 10.92 8.67
CA HIS A 85 9.87 10.89 9.54
C HIS A 85 10.85 12.02 9.20
N ARG A 86 11.18 12.21 7.92
CA ARG A 86 12.09 13.29 7.47
C ARG A 86 11.57 14.69 7.78
N SER A 87 10.24 14.88 7.86
CA SER A 87 9.66 16.17 8.27
C SER A 87 9.66 16.41 9.78
N SER A 88 9.82 15.35 10.59
CA SER A 88 9.95 15.49 12.05
C SER A 88 11.40 15.75 12.49
N ASP A 89 12.39 15.49 11.62
CA ASP A 89 13.81 15.68 11.89
C ASP A 89 14.35 17.09 11.51
N LEU A 90 13.49 17.95 10.92
CA LEU A 90 13.77 19.35 10.57
C LEU A 90 13.07 20.31 11.54
#